data_AF-A0A429QFX0-F1
#
_entry.id   AF-A0A429QFX0-F1
#
_cell.length_a   1.000
_cell.length_b   1.000
_cell.length_c   1.000
_cell.angle_alpha   90.00
_cell.angle_beta   90.00
_cell.angle_gamma   90.00
#
_symmetry.space_group_name_H-M   'P 1'
#
loop_
_entity.id
_entity.type
_entity.pdbx_description
1 polymer ?
#
loop_
_entity_poly.entity_id
_entity_poly.type
_entity_poly.pdbx_seq_one_letter_code
_entity_poly.pdbx_strand_id
1 'polypeptide(L)'
;MFGMSMEHPTPPALIRVPVRIVVLVAVLPVRMAWDVLTATGRLLDRALLRPAGRALEWFLERVVVLPARWLYRSVLTPAGRGLAWLLRALFVWPWVGLWRYVAVPVARYGVAVPAVWLHRRVLSPLGTGCLFLLEKLLLVPLAALFRYVLVPLLRYGIAVPVRWLWKRVLVPVAREVRDALGLCWRVAGFVSRAVGRGLKWLAWNLLGRPLVRVWWGLRWCGRNLVARPVARVWASVVRPAGRWVRDEVWAPARRTAVEAGRAAREALASARATLREARADAWRALVGAARPVEPREPAAARARTLGSTTNVSGAVPAPEISLRKRG
;
A
#
# COMPACT_ATOMS: atom_id res chain seq x y z
N MET A 1 37.11 16.55 69.53
CA MET A 1 36.01 17.49 69.87
C MET A 1 35.94 18.52 68.75
N PHE A 2 34.82 18.53 68.02
CA PHE A 2 34.31 19.54 67.06
C PHE A 2 35.23 20.14 65.97
N GLY A 3 35.12 19.59 64.75
CA GLY A 3 35.53 20.25 63.51
C GLY A 3 34.35 20.96 62.83
N MET A 4 34.48 22.26 62.57
CA MET A 4 33.56 23.02 61.73
C MET A 4 34.14 23.10 60.31
N SER A 5 33.58 22.31 59.40
CA SER A 5 33.88 22.39 57.96
C SER A 5 33.11 23.55 57.33
N MET A 6 33.85 24.53 56.81
CA MET A 6 33.35 25.66 56.03
C MET A 6 32.94 25.19 54.63
N GLU A 7 31.65 24.97 54.38
CA GLU A 7 31.14 24.78 53.03
C GLU A 7 31.04 26.13 52.31
N HIS A 8 31.96 26.35 51.36
CA HIS A 8 31.91 27.46 50.41
C HIS A 8 30.71 27.29 49.45
N PRO A 9 29.77 28.25 49.34
CA PRO A 9 28.71 28.19 48.34
C PRO A 9 29.26 28.50 46.93
N THR A 10 29.13 27.54 46.02
CA THR A 10 29.53 27.71 44.61
C THR A 10 28.71 28.81 43.91
N PRO A 11 29.33 29.70 43.11
CA PRO A 11 28.67 30.85 42.47
C PRO A 11 28.22 30.70 40.99
N PRO A 12 27.50 29.65 40.51
CA PRO A 12 27.06 29.61 39.10
C PRO A 12 25.55 29.79 38.86
N ALA A 13 24.74 30.09 39.89
CA ALA A 13 23.29 30.22 39.73
C ALA A 13 22.86 31.63 39.28
N LEU A 14 23.47 32.68 39.84
CA LEU A 14 23.08 34.06 39.53
C LEU A 14 23.43 34.50 38.10
N ILE A 15 24.44 33.90 37.46
CA ILE A 15 24.84 34.24 36.09
C ILE A 15 23.91 33.58 35.06
N ARG A 16 23.31 32.42 35.38
CA ARG A 16 22.50 31.65 34.41
C ARG A 16 21.11 32.23 34.19
N VAL A 17 20.55 32.91 35.18
CA VAL A 17 19.23 33.54 35.09
C VAL A 17 19.22 34.70 34.07
N PRO A 18 20.12 35.71 34.15
CA PRO A 18 20.15 36.78 33.16
C PRO A 18 20.53 36.28 31.77
N VAL A 19 21.48 35.33 31.67
CA VAL A 19 21.85 34.72 30.38
C VAL A 19 20.66 34.00 29.75
N ARG A 20 19.86 33.23 30.50
CA ARG A 20 18.64 32.59 29.97
C ARG A 20 17.60 33.60 29.52
N ILE A 21 17.44 34.71 30.24
CA ILE A 21 16.50 35.76 29.87
C ILE A 21 16.96 36.45 28.58
N VAL A 22 18.24 36.82 28.47
CA VAL A 22 18.79 37.42 27.24
C VAL A 22 18.70 36.46 26.06
N VAL A 23 19.04 35.18 26.26
CA VAL A 23 18.92 34.15 25.22
C VAL A 23 17.47 33.95 24.82
N LEU A 24 16.51 33.91 25.76
CA LEU A 24 15.08 33.83 25.41
C LEU A 24 14.61 35.07 24.66
N VAL A 25 14.96 36.26 25.12
CA VAL A 25 14.55 37.53 24.52
C VAL A 25 15.17 37.72 23.14
N ALA A 26 16.38 37.21 22.88
CA ALA A 26 17.03 37.32 21.58
C ALA A 26 16.68 36.14 20.64
N VAL A 27 16.74 34.90 21.13
CA VAL A 27 16.59 33.69 20.31
C VAL A 27 15.14 33.41 19.96
N LEU A 28 14.19 33.67 20.87
CA LEU A 28 12.78 33.43 20.60
C LEU A 28 12.24 34.27 19.43
N PRO A 29 12.49 35.60 19.33
CA PRO A 29 12.06 36.37 18.17
C PRO A 29 12.84 36.04 16.90
N VAL A 30 14.14 35.71 16.99
CA VAL A 30 14.92 35.22 15.83
C VAL A 30 14.33 33.92 15.29
N ARG A 31 13.90 33.01 16.19
CA ARG A 31 13.29 31.73 15.82
C ARG A 31 11.89 31.91 15.24
N MET A 32 11.09 32.82 15.79
CA MET A 32 9.81 33.22 15.22
C MET A 32 9.98 33.88 13.84
N ALA A 33 10.96 34.76 13.66
CA ALA A 33 11.29 35.36 12.38
C ALA A 33 11.70 34.28 11.36
N TRP A 34 12.48 33.29 11.77
CA TRP A 34 12.85 32.14 10.94
C TRP A 34 11.66 31.25 10.57
N ASP A 35 10.79 30.97 11.53
CA ASP A 35 9.58 30.17 11.28
C ASP A 35 8.61 30.91 10.34
N VAL A 36 8.50 32.24 10.46
CA VAL A 36 7.72 33.08 9.53
C VAL A 36 8.37 33.12 8.15
N LEU A 37 9.69 33.31 8.05
CA LEU A 37 10.40 33.29 6.75
C LEU A 37 10.26 31.96 6.03
N THR A 38 10.40 30.84 6.74
CA THR A 38 10.25 29.50 6.13
C THR A 38 8.79 29.16 5.84
N ALA A 39 7.83 29.69 6.60
CA ALA A 39 6.41 29.54 6.31
C ALA A 39 6.04 30.34 5.06
N THR A 40 6.48 31.60 4.96
CA THR A 40 6.29 32.46 3.79
C THR A 40 6.99 31.87 2.57
N GLY A 41 8.22 31.37 2.70
CA GLY A 41 8.93 30.68 1.62
C GLY A 41 8.22 29.41 1.15
N ARG A 42 7.66 28.61 2.07
CA ARG A 42 6.87 27.40 1.73
C ARG A 42 5.53 27.74 1.09
N LEU A 43 4.91 28.84 1.49
CA LEU A 43 3.68 29.34 0.87
C LEU A 43 3.96 29.89 -0.54
N LEU A 44 5.05 30.65 -0.70
CA LEU A 44 5.51 31.17 -2.00
C LEU A 44 5.85 30.04 -2.97
N ASP A 45 6.54 29.00 -2.50
CA ASP A 45 6.85 27.81 -3.31
C ASP A 45 5.57 27.10 -3.79
N ARG A 46 4.61 26.89 -2.89
CA ARG A 46 3.37 26.17 -3.23
C ARG A 46 2.40 27.00 -4.06
N ALA A 47 2.29 28.29 -3.79
CA ALA A 47 1.29 29.16 -4.41
C ALA A 47 1.75 29.75 -5.74
N LEU A 48 3.06 29.99 -5.91
CA LEU A 48 3.60 30.68 -7.09
C LEU A 48 4.60 29.82 -7.86
N LEU A 49 5.63 29.27 -7.21
CA LEU A 49 6.70 28.56 -7.95
C LEU A 49 6.24 27.23 -8.54
N ARG A 50 5.43 26.45 -7.83
CA ARG A 50 4.89 25.18 -8.35
C ARG A 50 3.91 25.34 -9.52
N PRO A 51 2.92 26.26 -9.48
CA PRO A 51 2.07 26.48 -10.64
C PRO A 51 2.81 27.16 -11.79
N ALA A 52 3.71 28.12 -11.52
CA ALA A 52 4.51 28.76 -12.57
C ALA A 52 5.50 27.78 -13.21
N GLY A 53 6.14 26.91 -12.42
CA GLY A 53 7.04 25.87 -12.91
C GLY A 53 6.32 24.86 -13.80
N ARG A 54 5.12 24.42 -13.41
CA ARG A 54 4.28 23.54 -14.26
C ARG A 54 3.76 24.23 -15.51
N ALA A 55 3.40 25.51 -15.43
CA ALA A 55 2.98 26.29 -16.60
C ALA A 55 4.14 26.49 -17.58
N LEU A 56 5.35 26.77 -17.08
CA LEU A 56 6.55 26.93 -17.89
C LEU A 56 7.01 25.61 -18.50
N GLU A 57 6.97 24.51 -17.75
CA GLU A 57 7.26 23.16 -18.25
C GLU A 57 6.24 22.76 -19.33
N TRP A 58 4.95 22.97 -19.09
CA TRP A 58 3.91 22.73 -20.10
C TRP A 58 4.12 23.58 -21.34
N PHE A 59 4.47 24.86 -21.19
CA PHE A 59 4.72 25.76 -22.32
C PHE A 59 5.96 25.35 -23.10
N LEU A 60 7.08 25.06 -22.43
CA LEU A 60 8.31 24.60 -23.06
C LEU A 60 8.10 23.25 -23.75
N GLU A 61 7.43 22.30 -23.10
CA GLU A 61 7.17 20.99 -23.70
C GLU A 61 6.24 21.13 -24.91
N ARG A 62 5.18 21.94 -24.81
CA ARG A 62 4.19 22.08 -25.86
C ARG A 62 4.70 22.90 -27.05
N VAL A 63 5.39 24.00 -26.80
CA VAL A 63 5.80 24.98 -27.82
C VAL A 63 7.16 24.67 -28.41
N VAL A 64 8.07 24.07 -27.65
CA VAL A 64 9.43 23.80 -28.14
C VAL A 64 9.63 22.32 -28.38
N VAL A 65 9.33 21.48 -27.38
CA VAL A 65 9.69 20.06 -27.45
C VAL A 65 8.82 19.28 -28.43
N LEU A 66 7.51 19.51 -28.46
CA LEU A 66 6.62 18.84 -29.43
C LEU A 66 6.95 19.16 -30.89
N PRO A 67 7.08 20.43 -31.31
CA PRO A 67 7.46 20.73 -32.70
C PRO A 67 8.89 20.31 -33.00
N ALA A 68 9.84 20.40 -32.06
CA ALA A 68 11.18 19.85 -32.25
C ALA A 68 11.17 18.33 -32.43
N ARG A 69 10.36 17.60 -31.64
CA ARG A 69 10.17 16.15 -31.79
C ARG A 69 9.49 15.81 -33.12
N TRP A 70 8.53 16.60 -33.56
CA TRP A 70 7.89 16.42 -34.85
C TRP A 70 8.87 16.67 -35.99
N LEU A 71 9.65 17.76 -35.95
CA LEU A 71 10.67 18.08 -36.94
C LEU A 71 11.77 16.99 -36.98
N TYR A 72 12.22 16.53 -35.81
CA TYR A 72 13.19 15.44 -35.71
C TYR A 72 12.67 14.14 -36.34
N ARG A 73 11.41 13.77 -36.07
CA ARG A 73 10.80 12.54 -36.59
C ARG A 73 10.42 12.64 -38.07
N SER A 74 9.89 13.77 -38.49
CA SER A 74 9.35 13.96 -39.85
C SER A 74 10.42 14.33 -40.87
N VAL A 75 11.52 14.98 -40.46
CA VAL A 75 12.54 15.47 -41.40
C VAL A 75 13.90 14.80 -41.14
N LEU A 76 14.42 14.88 -39.91
CA LEU A 76 15.77 14.39 -39.62
C LEU A 76 15.88 12.87 -39.70
N THR A 77 14.84 12.16 -39.27
CA THR A 77 14.81 10.69 -39.30
C THR A 77 14.75 10.13 -40.73
N PRO A 78 13.85 10.59 -41.63
CA PRO A 78 13.87 10.12 -43.02
C PRO A 78 15.12 10.60 -43.77
N ALA A 79 15.62 11.82 -43.53
CA ALA A 79 16.85 12.30 -44.14
C ALA A 79 18.06 11.46 -43.70
N GLY A 80 18.18 11.14 -42.41
CA GLY A 80 19.23 10.27 -41.88
C GLY A 80 19.18 8.85 -42.45
N ARG A 81 17.97 8.28 -42.62
CA ARG A 81 17.80 6.98 -43.28
C ARG A 81 18.15 7.03 -44.77
N GLY A 82 17.77 8.09 -45.47
CA GLY A 82 18.11 8.29 -46.88
C GLY A 82 19.63 8.42 -47.08
N LEU A 83 20.30 9.21 -46.24
CA LEU A 83 21.75 9.36 -46.27
C LEU A 83 22.46 8.04 -45.90
N ALA A 84 21.98 7.33 -44.88
CA ALA A 84 22.52 6.02 -44.51
C ALA A 84 22.32 4.99 -45.62
N TRP A 85 21.18 5.02 -46.32
CA TRP A 85 20.93 4.17 -47.48
C TRP A 85 21.88 4.51 -48.63
N LEU A 86 22.08 5.79 -48.94
CA LEU A 86 23.03 6.25 -49.96
C LEU A 86 24.47 5.84 -49.64
N LEU A 87 24.93 6.05 -48.40
CA LEU A 87 26.26 5.62 -47.96
C LEU A 87 26.42 4.11 -48.06
N ARG A 88 25.39 3.35 -47.67
CA ARG A 88 25.40 1.89 -47.74
C ARG A 88 25.33 1.40 -49.19
N ALA A 89 24.57 2.04 -50.05
CA ALA A 89 24.50 1.74 -51.47
C ALA A 89 25.80 2.09 -52.20
N LEU A 90 26.47 3.19 -51.85
CA LEU A 90 27.70 3.60 -52.51
C LEU A 90 28.93 2.84 -51.99
N PHE A 91 28.97 2.51 -50.69
CA PHE A 91 30.18 1.91 -50.10
C PHE A 91 30.06 0.40 -49.93
N VAL A 92 28.91 -0.09 -49.45
CA VAL A 92 28.75 -1.51 -49.11
C VAL A 92 28.40 -2.33 -50.35
N TRP A 93 27.50 -1.85 -51.22
CA TRP A 93 27.08 -2.65 -52.37
C TRP A 93 28.20 -2.89 -53.39
N PRO A 94 29.05 -1.91 -53.76
CA PRO A 94 30.18 -2.16 -54.66
C PRO A 94 31.19 -3.12 -54.04
N TRP A 95 31.45 -3.01 -52.74
CA TRP A 95 32.35 -3.94 -52.05
C TRP A 95 31.78 -5.35 -51.97
N VAL A 96 30.49 -5.50 -51.67
CA VAL A 96 29.80 -6.79 -51.68
C VAL A 96 29.76 -7.39 -53.08
N GLY A 97 29.54 -6.57 -54.10
CA GLY A 97 29.63 -6.97 -55.50
C GLY A 97 31.03 -7.46 -55.85
N LEU A 98 32.06 -6.67 -55.56
CA LEU A 98 33.45 -7.03 -55.78
C LEU A 98 33.82 -8.33 -55.04
N TRP A 99 33.41 -8.46 -53.78
CA TRP A 99 33.66 -9.67 -52.99
C TRP A 99 32.98 -10.89 -53.62
N ARG A 100 31.71 -10.77 -53.99
CA ARG A 100 30.90 -11.89 -54.47
C ARG A 100 31.23 -12.30 -55.91
N TYR A 101 31.55 -11.34 -56.77
CA TYR A 101 31.81 -11.58 -58.19
C TYR A 101 33.29 -11.74 -58.54
N VAL A 102 34.22 -11.22 -57.72
CA VAL A 102 35.66 -11.31 -58.00
C VAL A 102 36.38 -12.08 -56.91
N ALA A 103 36.31 -11.64 -55.65
CA ALA A 103 37.13 -12.23 -54.59
C ALA A 103 36.77 -13.70 -54.31
N VAL A 104 35.48 -14.02 -54.18
CA VAL A 104 34.99 -15.38 -53.94
C VAL A 104 35.35 -16.33 -55.08
N PRO A 105 35.05 -16.03 -56.37
CA PRO A 105 35.44 -16.93 -57.45
C PRO A 105 36.96 -17.05 -57.62
N VAL A 106 37.73 -15.99 -57.45
CA VAL A 106 39.21 -16.07 -57.52
C VAL A 106 39.75 -16.93 -56.36
N ALA A 107 39.29 -16.72 -55.13
CA ALA A 107 39.69 -17.53 -54.00
C ALA A 107 39.26 -18.99 -54.17
N ARG A 108 38.04 -19.23 -54.66
CA ARG A 108 37.47 -20.57 -54.80
C ARG A 108 38.10 -21.34 -55.95
N TYR A 109 38.09 -20.79 -57.16
CA TYR A 109 38.59 -21.49 -58.35
C TYR A 109 40.10 -21.37 -58.53
N GLY A 110 40.70 -20.24 -58.14
CA GLY A 110 42.13 -20.01 -58.27
C GLY A 110 42.97 -20.66 -57.17
N VAL A 111 42.48 -20.69 -55.92
CA VAL A 111 43.27 -21.18 -54.78
C VAL A 111 42.67 -22.43 -54.15
N ALA A 112 41.38 -22.40 -53.80
CA ALA A 112 40.77 -23.47 -53.04
C ALA A 112 40.59 -24.75 -53.85
N VAL A 113 40.18 -24.68 -55.12
CA VAL A 113 40.01 -25.87 -55.97
C VAL A 113 41.35 -26.57 -56.22
N PRO A 114 42.44 -25.89 -56.61
CA PRO A 114 43.76 -26.50 -56.72
C PRO A 114 44.29 -27.04 -55.40
N ALA A 115 44.13 -26.28 -54.30
CA ALA A 115 44.57 -26.71 -52.97
C ALA A 115 43.78 -27.93 -52.48
N VAL A 116 42.47 -27.99 -52.71
CA VAL A 116 41.62 -29.14 -52.36
C VAL A 116 41.93 -30.34 -53.25
N TRP A 117 42.21 -30.12 -54.53
CA TRP A 117 42.65 -31.20 -55.41
C TRP A 117 43.97 -31.79 -54.93
N LEU A 118 44.97 -30.96 -54.63
CA LEU A 118 46.27 -31.38 -54.11
C LEU A 118 46.12 -32.08 -52.74
N HIS A 119 45.29 -31.52 -51.85
CA HIS A 119 45.01 -32.13 -50.56
C HIS A 119 44.37 -33.52 -50.73
N ARG A 120 43.35 -33.66 -51.58
CA ARG A 120 42.65 -34.94 -51.78
C ARG A 120 43.51 -35.97 -52.51
N ARG A 121 44.31 -35.56 -53.49
CA ARG A 121 45.11 -36.49 -54.31
C ARG A 121 46.41 -36.91 -53.63
N VAL A 122 47.01 -36.04 -52.81
CA VAL A 122 48.35 -36.24 -52.24
C VAL A 122 48.32 -36.33 -50.71
N LEU A 123 47.72 -35.35 -50.02
CA LEU A 123 47.74 -35.35 -48.55
C LEU A 123 46.77 -36.36 -47.93
N SER A 124 45.61 -36.61 -48.53
CA SER A 124 44.64 -37.58 -48.01
C SER A 124 45.15 -39.03 -48.03
N PRO A 125 45.77 -39.56 -49.10
CA PRO A 125 46.33 -40.92 -49.04
C PRO A 125 47.52 -41.01 -48.07
N LEU A 126 48.39 -40.00 -48.02
CA LEU A 126 49.52 -39.97 -47.08
C LEU A 126 49.07 -39.85 -45.62
N GLY A 127 48.09 -38.97 -45.35
CA GLY A 127 47.52 -38.77 -44.03
C GLY A 127 46.74 -39.98 -43.54
N THR A 128 45.95 -40.62 -44.40
CA THR A 128 45.18 -41.82 -44.02
C THR A 128 46.12 -43.01 -43.79
N GLY A 129 47.16 -43.18 -44.60
CA GLY A 129 48.17 -44.23 -44.39
C GLY A 129 48.96 -44.02 -43.10
N CYS A 130 49.41 -42.80 -42.84
CA CYS A 130 50.19 -42.48 -41.64
C CYS A 130 49.33 -42.52 -40.37
N LEU A 131 48.07 -42.07 -40.42
CA LEU A 131 47.11 -42.18 -39.31
C LEU A 131 46.68 -43.62 -39.08
N PHE A 132 46.51 -44.44 -40.12
CA PHE A 132 46.20 -45.86 -39.94
C PHE A 132 47.34 -46.60 -39.23
N LEU A 133 48.59 -46.30 -39.61
CA LEU A 133 49.78 -46.83 -38.94
C LEU A 133 49.89 -46.31 -37.50
N LEU A 134 49.74 -45.01 -37.27
CA LEU A 134 49.76 -44.41 -35.93
C LEU A 134 48.64 -44.97 -35.05
N GLU A 135 47.43 -45.10 -35.59
CA GLU A 135 46.28 -45.59 -34.85
C GLU A 135 46.45 -47.06 -34.48
N LYS A 136 46.79 -47.93 -35.44
CA LYS A 136 46.94 -49.36 -35.18
C LYS A 136 48.18 -49.70 -34.36
N LEU A 137 49.30 -49.00 -34.58
CA LEU A 137 50.58 -49.31 -33.94
C LEU A 137 50.76 -48.63 -32.58
N LEU A 138 50.18 -47.44 -32.37
CA LEU A 138 50.37 -46.66 -31.13
C LEU A 138 49.06 -46.44 -30.37
N LEU A 139 47.98 -45.99 -31.02
CA LEU A 139 46.75 -45.68 -30.30
C LEU A 139 46.01 -46.92 -29.79
N VAL A 140 45.93 -48.00 -30.57
CA VAL A 140 45.30 -49.26 -30.13
C VAL A 140 46.02 -49.87 -28.92
N PRO A 141 47.36 -50.06 -28.93
CA PRO A 141 48.05 -50.58 -27.75
C PRO A 141 48.03 -49.62 -26.58
N LEU A 142 48.14 -48.31 -26.81
CA LEU A 142 48.07 -47.32 -25.73
C LEU A 142 46.66 -47.25 -25.12
N ALA A 143 45.60 -47.32 -25.93
CA ALA A 143 44.22 -47.37 -25.46
C ALA A 143 43.91 -48.68 -24.73
N ALA A 144 44.45 -49.81 -25.20
CA ALA A 144 44.38 -51.09 -24.51
C ALA A 144 45.10 -51.03 -23.16
N LEU A 145 46.33 -50.50 -23.13
CA LEU A 145 47.09 -50.29 -21.89
C LEU A 145 46.33 -49.38 -20.92
N PHE A 146 45.78 -48.27 -21.40
CA PHE A 146 45.01 -47.35 -20.59
C PHE A 146 43.75 -48.02 -20.02
N ARG A 147 42.98 -48.73 -20.86
CA ARG A 147 41.72 -49.37 -20.47
C ARG A 147 41.90 -50.58 -19.56
N TYR A 148 42.93 -51.40 -19.78
CA TYR A 148 43.14 -52.65 -19.05
C TYR A 148 44.12 -52.53 -17.89
N VAL A 149 45.06 -51.58 -17.93
CA VAL A 149 46.06 -51.41 -16.86
C VAL A 149 45.76 -50.16 -16.05
N LEU A 150 45.68 -49.00 -16.70
CA LEU A 150 45.60 -47.73 -15.97
C LEU A 150 44.25 -47.51 -15.31
N VAL A 151 43.14 -47.81 -16.00
CA VAL A 151 41.79 -47.64 -15.44
C VAL A 151 41.57 -48.54 -14.21
N PRO A 152 41.90 -49.85 -14.23
CA PRO A 152 41.82 -50.68 -13.04
C PRO A 152 42.78 -50.24 -11.94
N LEU A 153 44.02 -49.87 -12.28
CA LEU A 153 45.01 -49.40 -11.31
C LEU A 153 44.53 -48.13 -10.60
N LEU A 154 43.99 -47.15 -11.35
CA LEU A 154 43.46 -45.92 -10.77
C LEU A 154 42.19 -46.18 -9.97
N ARG A 155 41.29 -47.01 -10.50
CA ARG A 155 40.01 -47.30 -9.86
C ARG A 155 40.18 -48.08 -8.56
N TYR A 156 40.95 -49.16 -8.57
CA TYR A 156 41.16 -50.01 -7.40
C TYR A 156 42.27 -49.47 -6.49
N GLY A 157 43.33 -48.87 -7.05
CA GLY A 157 44.45 -48.35 -6.28
C GLY A 157 44.20 -46.98 -5.64
N ILE A 158 43.36 -46.13 -6.23
CA ILE A 158 43.11 -44.77 -5.72
C ILE A 158 41.63 -44.54 -5.41
N ALA A 159 40.73 -44.77 -6.37
CA ALA A 159 39.34 -44.39 -6.18
C ALA A 159 38.64 -45.20 -5.08
N VAL A 160 38.93 -46.51 -4.98
CA VAL A 160 38.41 -47.37 -3.91
C VAL A 160 38.93 -46.94 -2.52
N PRO A 161 40.24 -46.77 -2.28
CA PRO A 161 40.73 -46.32 -0.97
C PRO A 161 40.30 -44.89 -0.63
N VAL A 162 40.28 -43.97 -1.60
CA VAL A 162 39.76 -42.62 -1.38
C VAL A 162 38.28 -42.65 -1.01
N ARG A 163 37.46 -43.47 -1.70
CA ARG A 163 36.03 -43.63 -1.37
C ARG A 163 35.82 -44.30 -0.01
N TRP A 164 36.68 -45.25 0.35
CA TRP A 164 36.67 -45.87 1.67
C TRP A 164 37.02 -44.85 2.75
N LEU A 165 38.10 -44.07 2.56
CA LEU A 165 38.55 -43.01 3.46
C LEU A 165 37.49 -41.91 3.61
N TRP A 166 36.87 -41.50 2.51
CA TRP A 166 35.77 -40.54 2.51
C TRP A 166 34.62 -40.99 3.42
N LYS A 167 34.16 -42.24 3.22
CA LYS A 167 33.05 -42.79 3.99
C LYS A 167 33.39 -43.06 5.45
N ARG A 168 34.61 -43.52 5.73
CA ARG A 168 35.03 -43.97 7.07
C ARG A 168 35.58 -42.85 7.95
N VAL A 169 36.17 -41.81 7.37
CA VAL A 169 36.84 -40.74 8.13
C VAL A 169 36.14 -39.41 7.90
N LEU A 170 35.96 -39.03 6.63
CA LEU A 170 35.49 -37.68 6.30
C LEU A 170 34.02 -37.46 6.64
N VAL A 171 33.16 -38.46 6.38
CA VAL A 171 31.74 -38.40 6.76
C VAL A 171 31.52 -38.31 8.27
N PRO A 172 32.13 -39.16 9.12
CA PRO A 172 31.97 -39.01 10.58
C PRO A 172 32.57 -37.70 11.09
N VAL A 173 33.77 -37.31 10.63
CA VAL A 173 34.37 -36.02 11.03
C VAL A 173 33.47 -34.84 10.65
N ALA A 174 32.90 -34.83 9.44
CA ALA A 174 31.98 -33.78 9.02
C ALA A 174 30.69 -33.76 9.85
N ARG A 175 30.21 -34.93 10.32
CA ARG A 175 29.07 -35.01 11.23
C ARG A 175 29.40 -34.43 12.59
N GLU A 176 30.52 -34.83 13.20
CA GLU A 176 30.97 -34.29 14.48
C GLU A 176 31.17 -32.78 14.43
N VAL A 177 31.80 -32.27 13.37
CA VAL A 177 32.00 -30.83 13.17
C VAL A 177 30.67 -30.09 13.02
N ARG A 178 29.73 -30.66 12.26
CA ARG A 178 28.39 -30.07 12.08
C ARG A 178 27.60 -30.07 13.39
N ASP A 179 27.69 -31.14 14.16
CA ASP A 179 26.96 -31.29 15.42
C ASP A 179 27.54 -30.35 16.49
N ALA A 180 28.87 -30.19 16.53
CA ALA A 180 29.56 -29.19 17.35
C ALA A 180 29.15 -27.75 16.96
N LEU A 181 29.13 -27.43 15.66
CA LEU A 181 28.65 -26.12 15.19
C LEU A 181 27.17 -25.90 15.51
N GLY A 182 26.34 -26.94 15.42
CA GLY A 182 24.93 -26.89 15.79
C GLY A 182 24.72 -26.61 17.27
N LEU A 183 25.54 -27.20 18.14
CA LEU A 183 25.56 -26.92 19.58
C LEU A 183 25.98 -25.48 19.86
N CYS A 184 27.08 -25.02 19.26
CA CYS A 184 27.54 -23.63 19.38
C CYS A 184 26.47 -22.62 18.92
N TRP A 185 25.79 -22.90 17.80
CA TRP A 185 24.74 -22.03 17.28
C TRP A 185 23.51 -21.98 18.18
N ARG A 186 23.12 -23.12 18.78
CA ARG A 186 22.05 -23.17 19.78
C ARG A 186 22.39 -22.33 21.01
N VAL A 187 23.62 -22.45 21.51
CA VAL A 187 24.11 -21.66 22.65
C VAL A 187 24.09 -20.17 22.31
N ALA A 188 24.61 -19.79 21.14
CA ALA A 188 24.56 -18.41 20.65
C ALA A 188 23.11 -17.87 20.56
N GLY A 189 22.16 -18.70 20.11
CA GLY A 189 20.75 -18.35 20.06
C GLY A 189 20.08 -18.17 21.43
N PHE A 190 20.56 -18.86 22.48
CA PHE A 190 20.12 -18.63 23.86
C PHE A 190 20.73 -17.34 24.43
N VAL A 191 22.03 -17.11 24.18
CA VAL A 191 22.73 -15.90 24.62
C VAL A 191 22.10 -14.65 23.97
N SER A 192 21.86 -14.66 22.65
CA SER A 192 21.19 -13.55 21.95
C SER A 192 19.78 -13.29 22.46
N ARG A 193 19.02 -14.33 22.86
CA ARG A 193 17.69 -14.17 23.46
C ARG A 193 17.74 -13.67 24.90
N ALA A 194 18.78 -14.00 25.66
CA ALA A 194 19.00 -13.45 26.99
C ALA A 194 19.38 -11.97 26.91
N VAL A 195 20.33 -11.63 26.02
CA VAL A 195 20.77 -10.25 25.77
C VAL A 195 19.63 -9.39 25.23
N GLY A 196 18.87 -9.88 24.25
CA GLY A 196 17.72 -9.15 23.69
C GLY A 196 16.62 -8.90 24.72
N ARG A 197 16.36 -9.84 25.64
CA ARG A 197 15.42 -9.64 26.75
C ARG A 197 15.95 -8.64 27.77
N GLY A 198 17.23 -8.73 28.11
CA GLY A 198 17.91 -7.78 29.00
C GLY A 198 17.86 -6.36 28.45
N LEU A 199 18.19 -6.18 27.17
CA LEU A 199 18.18 -4.88 26.51
C LEU A 199 16.77 -4.31 26.39
N LYS A 200 15.78 -5.13 26.04
CA LYS A 200 14.37 -4.72 26.02
C LYS A 200 13.88 -4.31 27.40
N TRP A 201 14.22 -5.08 28.44
CA TRP A 201 13.88 -4.76 29.82
C TRP A 201 14.53 -3.45 30.27
N LEU A 202 15.81 -3.28 29.95
CA LEU A 202 16.58 -2.08 30.27
C LEU A 202 15.98 -0.85 29.57
N ALA A 203 15.74 -0.92 28.26
CA ALA A 203 15.10 0.14 27.49
C ALA A 203 13.69 0.47 28.01
N TRP A 204 12.90 -0.54 28.36
CA TRP A 204 11.57 -0.34 28.91
C TRP A 204 11.61 0.33 30.30
N ASN A 205 12.55 -0.06 31.17
CA ASN A 205 12.67 0.54 32.50
C ASN A 205 13.26 1.95 32.48
N LEU A 206 14.28 2.20 31.65
CA LEU A 206 14.97 3.49 31.59
C LEU A 206 14.24 4.54 30.75
N LEU A 207 13.57 4.14 29.67
CA LEU A 207 12.91 5.08 28.77
C LEU A 207 11.40 4.91 28.84
N GLY A 208 10.90 3.67 28.70
CA GLY A 208 9.47 3.39 28.65
C GLY A 208 8.72 3.83 29.90
N ARG A 209 9.12 3.36 31.09
CA ARG A 209 8.46 3.68 32.37
C ARG A 209 8.46 5.18 32.71
N PRO A 210 9.58 5.92 32.64
CA PRO A 210 9.56 7.35 32.93
C PRO A 210 8.78 8.14 31.87
N LEU A 211 8.90 7.82 30.57
CA LEU A 211 8.10 8.49 29.54
C LEU A 211 6.60 8.26 29.74
N VAL A 212 6.19 7.03 30.06
CA VAL A 212 4.79 6.72 30.34
C VAL A 212 4.30 7.45 31.59
N ARG A 213 5.10 7.56 32.66
CA ARG A 213 4.73 8.32 33.87
C ARG A 213 4.66 9.82 33.64
N VAL A 214 5.64 10.38 32.92
CA VAL A 214 5.67 11.80 32.55
C VAL A 214 4.48 12.14 31.65
N TRP A 215 4.19 11.29 30.67
CA TRP A 215 3.02 11.45 29.82
C TRP A 215 1.73 11.31 30.65
N TRP A 216 1.58 10.28 31.48
CA TRP A 216 0.39 10.16 32.34
C TRP A 216 0.20 11.39 33.25
N GLY A 217 1.28 11.93 33.81
CA GLY A 217 1.28 13.16 34.58
C GLY A 217 0.85 14.38 33.76
N LEU A 218 1.40 14.56 32.56
CA LEU A 218 1.05 15.66 31.66
C LEU A 218 -0.40 15.57 31.18
N ARG A 219 -0.89 14.36 30.88
CA ARG A 219 -2.29 14.10 30.50
C ARG A 219 -3.24 14.43 31.65
N TRP A 220 -2.88 13.99 32.85
CA TRP A 220 -3.66 14.23 34.04
C TRP A 220 -3.70 15.72 34.37
N CYS A 221 -2.55 16.40 34.26
CA CYS A 221 -2.43 17.84 34.50
C CYS A 221 -3.28 18.63 33.51
N GLY A 222 -3.17 18.37 32.19
CA GLY A 222 -4.02 19.03 31.19
C GLY A 222 -5.52 18.77 31.40
N ARG A 223 -5.89 17.55 31.79
CA ARG A 223 -7.30 17.21 32.05
C ARG A 223 -7.85 17.87 33.31
N ASN A 224 -7.06 17.97 34.38
CA ASN A 224 -7.54 18.56 35.64
C ASN A 224 -7.42 20.08 35.70
N LEU A 225 -6.37 20.69 35.12
CA LEU A 225 -6.20 22.14 35.12
C LEU A 225 -7.04 22.85 34.04
N VAL A 226 -7.29 22.23 32.90
CA VAL A 226 -7.97 22.91 31.78
C VAL A 226 -9.35 22.32 31.54
N ALA A 227 -9.44 21.01 31.31
CA ALA A 227 -10.71 20.42 30.90
C ALA A 227 -11.77 20.44 32.01
N ARG A 228 -11.39 20.20 33.28
CA ARG A 228 -12.35 20.21 34.39
C ARG A 228 -12.92 21.59 34.75
N PRO A 229 -12.13 22.67 34.88
CA PRO A 229 -12.71 23.99 35.14
C PRO A 229 -13.52 24.50 33.94
N VAL A 230 -13.04 24.32 32.70
CA VAL A 230 -13.80 24.70 31.50
C VAL A 230 -15.10 23.91 31.39
N ALA A 231 -15.10 22.60 31.71
CA ALA A 231 -16.33 21.80 31.71
C ALA A 231 -17.32 22.24 32.78
N ARG A 232 -16.86 22.71 33.96
CA ARG A 232 -17.75 23.27 35.00
C ARG A 232 -18.33 24.62 34.57
N VAL A 233 -17.52 25.52 33.99
CA VAL A 233 -18.00 26.81 33.48
C VAL A 233 -19.00 26.59 32.34
N TRP A 234 -18.69 25.69 31.41
CA TRP A 234 -19.58 25.31 30.32
C TRP A 234 -20.91 24.72 30.83
N ALA A 235 -20.85 23.83 31.83
CA ALA A 235 -22.05 23.24 32.43
C ALA A 235 -22.88 24.28 33.20
N SER A 236 -22.25 25.30 33.78
CA SER A 236 -22.92 26.34 34.56
C SER A 236 -23.52 27.45 33.71
N VAL A 237 -23.00 27.69 32.50
CA VAL A 237 -23.45 28.78 31.62
C VAL A 237 -24.29 28.28 30.45
N VAL A 238 -23.82 27.25 29.74
CA VAL A 238 -24.44 26.82 28.47
C VAL A 238 -25.66 25.94 28.69
N ARG A 239 -25.65 25.08 29.72
CA ARG A 239 -26.80 24.20 30.00
C ARG A 239 -28.04 24.96 30.51
N PRO A 240 -27.96 25.96 31.41
CA PRO A 240 -29.14 26.75 31.76
C PRO A 240 -29.60 27.67 30.63
N ALA A 241 -28.68 28.32 29.90
CA ALA A 241 -29.04 29.14 28.74
C ALA A 241 -29.72 28.33 27.63
N GLY A 242 -29.26 27.10 27.38
CA GLY A 242 -29.87 26.21 26.39
C GLY A 242 -31.27 25.72 26.77
N ARG A 243 -31.57 25.57 28.08
CA ARG A 243 -32.93 25.26 28.54
C ARG A 243 -33.84 26.47 28.43
N TRP A 244 -33.36 27.64 28.85
CA TRP A 244 -34.15 28.87 28.78
C TRP A 244 -34.51 29.25 27.33
N VAL A 245 -33.56 29.18 26.39
CA VAL A 245 -33.85 29.44 24.96
C VAL A 245 -34.83 28.42 24.37
N ARG A 246 -34.74 27.16 24.80
CA ARG A 246 -35.64 26.10 24.33
C ARG A 246 -37.07 26.28 24.84
N ASP A 247 -37.21 26.70 26.09
CA ASP A 247 -38.51 26.76 26.77
C ASP A 247 -39.21 28.12 26.54
N GLU A 248 -38.48 29.24 26.51
CA GLU A 248 -39.07 30.58 26.36
C GLU A 248 -39.27 31.01 24.90
N VAL A 249 -38.39 30.59 23.98
CA VAL A 249 -38.40 31.07 22.58
C VAL A 249 -38.93 30.01 21.63
N TRP A 250 -38.41 28.78 21.75
CA TRP A 250 -38.72 27.71 20.81
C TRP A 250 -40.06 27.01 21.07
N ALA A 251 -40.46 26.88 22.34
CA ALA A 251 -41.74 26.27 22.68
C ALA A 251 -42.97 27.09 22.22
N PRO A 252 -43.05 28.42 22.42
CA PRO A 252 -44.19 29.20 21.92
C PRO A 252 -44.19 29.33 20.39
N ALA A 253 -43.03 29.53 19.75
CA ALA A 253 -42.93 29.61 18.29
C ALA A 253 -43.37 28.31 17.58
N ARG A 254 -43.10 27.15 18.19
CA ARG A 254 -43.56 25.86 17.66
C ARG A 254 -45.07 25.69 17.80
N ARG A 255 -45.69 26.23 18.85
CA ARG A 255 -47.15 26.15 19.05
C ARG A 255 -47.89 27.01 18.02
N THR A 256 -47.44 28.24 17.80
CA THR A 256 -48.03 29.14 16.78
C THR A 256 -47.85 28.61 15.37
N ALA A 257 -46.70 28.01 15.05
CA ALA A 257 -46.47 27.39 13.74
C ALA A 257 -47.37 26.16 13.50
N VAL A 258 -47.61 25.35 14.53
CA VAL A 258 -48.49 24.18 14.43
C VAL A 258 -49.96 24.59 14.30
N GLU A 259 -50.39 25.66 14.97
CA GLU A 259 -51.75 26.21 14.84
C GLU A 259 -51.97 26.83 13.45
N ALA A 260 -51.03 27.63 12.95
CA ALA A 260 -51.07 28.17 11.58
C ALA A 260 -51.09 27.05 10.52
N GLY A 261 -50.33 25.97 10.75
CA GLY A 261 -50.30 24.81 9.87
C GLY A 261 -51.61 24.01 9.85
N ARG A 262 -52.37 23.98 10.96
CA ARG A 262 -53.69 23.34 11.01
C ARG A 262 -54.73 24.19 10.27
N ALA A 263 -54.77 25.49 10.53
CA ALA A 263 -55.67 26.42 9.83
C ALA A 263 -55.43 26.42 8.31
N ALA A 264 -54.17 26.39 7.86
CA ALA A 264 -53.83 26.31 6.44
C ALA A 264 -54.27 24.98 5.79
N ARG A 265 -54.18 23.85 6.52
CA ARG A 265 -54.67 22.56 6.01
C ARG A 265 -56.18 22.50 5.92
N GLU A 266 -56.90 23.09 6.87
CA GLU A 266 -58.36 23.18 6.84
C GLU A 266 -58.83 24.04 5.67
N ALA A 267 -58.18 25.19 5.43
CA ALA A 267 -58.45 26.04 4.25
C ALA A 267 -58.11 25.36 2.92
N LEU A 268 -57.03 24.58 2.85
CA LEU A 268 -56.70 23.79 1.65
C LEU A 268 -57.65 22.61 1.44
N ALA A 269 -58.15 22.01 2.51
CA ALA A 269 -59.13 20.93 2.43
C ALA A 269 -60.48 21.46 1.94
N SER A 270 -60.93 22.62 2.42
CA SER A 270 -62.15 23.27 1.94
C SER A 270 -62.03 23.71 0.48
N ALA A 271 -60.91 24.32 0.08
CA ALA A 271 -60.65 24.68 -1.32
C ALA A 271 -60.56 23.48 -2.26
N ARG A 272 -60.04 22.33 -1.78
CA ARG A 272 -60.03 21.09 -2.56
C ARG A 272 -61.41 20.46 -2.67
N ALA A 273 -62.24 20.57 -1.63
CA ALA A 273 -63.62 20.10 -1.68
C ALA A 273 -64.40 20.89 -2.73
N THR A 274 -64.31 22.23 -2.72
CA THR A 274 -64.99 23.09 -3.70
C THR A 274 -64.48 22.84 -5.13
N LEU A 275 -63.18 22.62 -5.34
CA LEU A 275 -62.65 22.24 -6.66
C LEU A 275 -63.15 20.88 -7.13
N ARG A 276 -63.30 19.90 -6.23
CA ARG A 276 -63.84 18.58 -6.58
C ARG A 276 -65.32 18.66 -6.92
N GLU A 277 -66.09 19.47 -6.20
CA GLU A 277 -67.49 19.74 -6.48
C GLU A 277 -67.66 20.47 -7.81
N ALA A 278 -66.94 21.57 -8.04
CA ALA A 278 -66.97 22.31 -9.30
C ALA A 278 -66.53 21.44 -10.49
N ARG A 279 -65.53 20.56 -10.30
CA ARG A 279 -65.11 19.60 -11.32
C ARG A 279 -66.18 18.56 -11.58
N ALA A 280 -66.82 18.02 -10.54
CA ALA A 280 -67.89 17.03 -10.69
C ALA A 280 -69.12 17.65 -11.38
N ASP A 281 -69.44 18.91 -11.08
CA ASP A 281 -70.53 19.66 -11.69
C ASP A 281 -70.23 19.99 -13.16
N ALA A 282 -69.03 20.47 -13.47
CA ALA A 282 -68.59 20.70 -14.85
C ALA A 282 -68.56 19.39 -15.67
N TRP A 283 -68.16 18.28 -15.05
CA TRP A 283 -68.15 16.98 -15.72
C TRP A 283 -69.57 16.44 -15.93
N ARG A 284 -70.47 16.66 -14.98
CA ARG A 284 -71.91 16.35 -15.13
C ARG A 284 -72.57 17.21 -16.21
N ALA A 285 -72.16 18.46 -16.36
CA ALA A 285 -72.66 19.34 -17.42
C ALA A 285 -72.14 18.95 -18.82
N LEU A 286 -70.89 18.48 -18.93
CA LEU A 286 -70.27 18.10 -20.21
C LEU A 286 -70.69 16.72 -20.72
N VAL A 287 -70.87 15.74 -19.84
CA VAL A 287 -71.16 14.34 -20.22
C VAL A 287 -72.67 14.03 -20.17
N GLY A 288 -73.47 14.97 -19.66
CA GLY A 288 -74.88 14.74 -19.34
C GLY A 288 -75.04 14.00 -18.03
N ALA A 289 -76.18 14.19 -17.35
CA ALA A 289 -76.48 13.55 -16.08
C ALA A 289 -76.51 12.02 -16.26
N ALA A 290 -75.41 11.36 -15.92
CA ALA A 290 -75.41 9.92 -15.71
C ALA A 290 -76.49 9.63 -14.65
N ARG A 291 -77.46 8.79 -15.04
CA ARG A 291 -78.59 8.38 -14.20
C ARG A 291 -78.11 8.12 -12.76
N PRO A 292 -78.86 8.51 -11.73
CA PRO A 292 -78.52 8.16 -10.36
C PRO A 292 -78.40 6.64 -10.28
N VAL A 293 -77.18 6.15 -10.13
CA VAL A 293 -76.96 4.79 -9.64
C VAL A 293 -77.41 4.85 -8.20
N GLU A 294 -78.58 4.29 -7.92
CA GLU A 294 -79.05 4.06 -6.56
C GLU A 294 -77.89 3.49 -5.73
N PRO A 295 -77.47 4.20 -4.67
CA PRO A 295 -76.55 3.64 -3.70
C PRO A 295 -77.26 2.44 -3.07
N ARG A 296 -76.89 1.24 -3.52
CA ARG A 296 -77.21 0.00 -2.80
C ARG A 296 -76.71 0.20 -1.38
N GLU A 297 -77.64 0.26 -0.44
CA GLU A 297 -77.41 0.53 0.97
C GLU A 297 -76.24 -0.31 1.51
N PRO A 298 -75.16 0.30 2.01
CA PRO A 298 -74.35 -0.38 3.00
C PRO A 298 -75.19 -0.48 4.27
N ALA A 299 -75.57 -1.71 4.62
CA ALA A 299 -76.29 -2.03 5.85
C ALA A 299 -75.75 -1.21 7.02
N ALA A 300 -76.63 -0.40 7.58
CA ALA A 300 -76.38 0.43 8.74
C ALA A 300 -76.04 -0.46 9.94
N ALA A 301 -74.74 -0.70 10.18
CA ALA A 301 -74.26 -1.15 11.47
C ALA A 301 -74.11 0.08 12.39
N ARG A 302 -75.21 0.53 12.97
CA ARG A 302 -75.23 1.42 14.14
C ARG A 302 -76.39 0.94 15.02
N ALA A 303 -76.22 0.62 16.30
CA ALA A 303 -75.37 1.25 17.30
C ALA A 303 -75.12 0.33 18.51
N ARG A 304 -74.18 0.73 19.39
CA ARG A 304 -74.25 0.66 20.88
C ARG A 304 -74.51 -0.72 21.53
N THR A 305 -73.80 -1.18 22.55
CA THR A 305 -73.30 -0.51 23.77
C THR A 305 -72.40 -1.48 24.53
N LEU A 306 -71.59 -0.95 25.45
CA LEU A 306 -70.97 -1.71 26.54
C LEU A 306 -71.99 -2.54 27.31
N GLY A 307 -71.68 -3.81 27.56
CA GLY A 307 -72.08 -4.55 28.77
C GLY A 307 -70.81 -5.20 29.32
N SER A 308 -70.28 -4.89 30.50
CA SER A 308 -70.89 -4.78 31.83
C SER A 308 -71.72 -6.01 32.20
N THR A 309 -71.00 -7.04 32.69
CA THR A 309 -71.29 -7.98 33.78
C THR A 309 -72.76 -8.27 34.15
N THR A 310 -73.17 -9.55 34.13
CA THR A 310 -73.53 -10.33 35.34
C THR A 310 -74.00 -11.76 34.96
N ASN A 311 -73.17 -12.73 35.35
CA ASN A 311 -73.40 -14.10 35.83
C ASN A 311 -74.73 -14.82 35.52
N VAL A 312 -74.64 -15.96 34.82
CA VAL A 312 -75.25 -17.24 35.27
C VAL A 312 -74.34 -18.42 34.92
N SER A 313 -73.79 -19.01 35.98
CA SER A 313 -73.55 -20.44 36.24
C SER A 313 -72.94 -21.36 35.17
N GLY A 314 -71.76 -21.90 35.51
CA GLY A 314 -71.48 -23.31 35.30
C GLY A 314 -70.59 -23.68 34.13
N ALA A 315 -69.28 -23.53 34.29
CA ALA A 315 -68.31 -24.59 33.95
C ALA A 315 -66.89 -24.12 34.29
N VAL A 316 -66.26 -24.83 35.21
CA VAL A 316 -64.86 -24.71 35.63
C VAL A 316 -63.94 -25.02 34.43
N PRO A 317 -62.90 -24.21 34.13
CA PRO A 317 -61.84 -24.63 33.23
C PRO A 317 -60.71 -25.31 34.03
N ALA A 318 -60.45 -26.58 33.74
CA ALA A 318 -59.26 -27.33 34.16
C ALA A 318 -59.01 -28.48 33.16
N PRO A 319 -57.80 -29.05 33.08
CA PRO A 319 -56.54 -28.43 32.70
C PRO A 319 -55.86 -29.16 31.51
N GLU A 320 -54.84 -28.53 30.92
CA GLU A 320 -53.93 -29.11 29.93
C GLU A 320 -53.23 -30.38 30.49
N ILE A 321 -53.34 -31.51 29.76
CA ILE A 321 -52.58 -32.72 30.02
C ILE A 321 -51.82 -33.15 28.76
N SER A 322 -50.51 -33.19 28.92
CA SER A 322 -49.44 -33.65 28.04
C SER A 322 -49.61 -35.09 27.54
N LEU A 323 -49.54 -35.29 26.22
CA LEU A 323 -49.31 -36.59 25.58
C LEU A 323 -47.80 -36.86 25.45
N ARG A 324 -47.22 -37.39 26.53
CA ARG A 324 -45.98 -38.17 26.51
C ARG A 324 -46.40 -39.65 26.53
N LYS A 325 -45.72 -40.48 25.73
CA LYS A 325 -45.87 -41.96 25.57
C LYS A 325 -47.04 -42.46 24.71
N ARG A 326 -46.69 -42.79 23.47
CA ARG A 326 -47.08 -44.02 22.77
C ARG A 326 -45.90 -44.25 21.82
N GLY A 327 -45.09 -45.29 21.95
CA GLY A 327 -45.41 -46.71 22.16
C GLY A 327 -44.63 -47.41 21.07
#